data_AF-B4VE90-F1
#
_entry.id   AF-B4VE90-F1
#
_cell.length_a   1.000
_cell.length_b   1.000
_cell.length_c   1.000
_cell.angle_alpha   90.00
_cell.angle_beta   90.00
_cell.angle_gamma   90.00
#
_symmetry.space_group_name_H-M   'P 1'
#
loop_
_entity.id
_entity.type
_entity.pdbx_description
1 polymer ?
#
loop_
_entity_poly.entity_id
_entity_poly.type
_entity_poly.pdbx_seq_one_letter_code
_entity_poly.pdbx_strand_id
1 'polypeptide(L)'
;MITAEFETTVTDVVTCEACWREPVQAARTASRGARRDLLCASCAEQGYPVRVELFPPLGVYGLTWDRVTMEKHRNPGYPEQPPNPGPPLPSPAPTPTPGRPPV
;
A
#
# COMPACT_ATOMS: atom_id res chain seq x y z
N MET A 1 -17.78 -5.87 -14.65
CA MET A 1 -19.25 -5.67 -14.66
C MET A 1 -19.64 -5.00 -13.36
N ILE A 2 -20.51 -3.99 -13.38
CA ILE A 2 -20.99 -3.28 -12.19
C ILE A 2 -22.45 -3.67 -11.95
N THR A 3 -22.81 -4.01 -10.71
CA THR A 3 -24.19 -4.34 -10.30
C THR A 3 -24.59 -3.50 -9.09
N ALA A 4 -25.81 -2.95 -9.11
CA ALA A 4 -26.39 -2.23 -7.97
C ALA A 4 -27.11 -3.16 -6.99
N GLU A 5 -27.50 -4.35 -7.46
CA GLU A 5 -28.08 -5.41 -6.64
C GLU A 5 -26.97 -6.38 -6.21
N PHE A 6 -26.65 -6.40 -4.92
CA PHE A 6 -25.68 -7.32 -4.33
C PHE A 6 -26.05 -7.58 -2.87
N GLU A 7 -25.75 -8.79 -2.40
CA GLU A 7 -25.93 -9.15 -1.00
C GLU A 7 -24.63 -8.89 -0.21
N THR A 8 -24.74 -8.21 0.92
CA THR A 8 -23.64 -7.98 1.86
C THR A 8 -23.66 -9.02 2.98
N THR A 9 -22.49 -9.57 3.27
CA THR A 9 -22.18 -10.41 4.42
C THR A 9 -21.62 -9.55 5.57
N VAL A 10 -21.52 -10.14 6.76
CA VAL A 10 -20.96 -9.46 7.94
C VAL A 10 -19.49 -9.04 7.76
N THR A 11 -18.75 -9.70 6.85
CA THR A 11 -17.35 -9.39 6.56
C THR A 11 -17.16 -8.35 5.46
N ASP A 12 -18.24 -7.95 4.78
CA ASP A 12 -18.14 -6.94 3.74
C ASP A 12 -17.96 -5.54 4.32
N VAL A 13 -17.21 -4.71 3.58
CA VAL A 13 -17.06 -3.31 3.93
C VAL A 13 -18.37 -2.56 3.66
N VAL A 14 -18.73 -1.68 4.58
CA VAL A 14 -19.93 -0.83 4.48
C VAL A 14 -19.64 0.51 3.80
N THR A 15 -18.37 0.87 3.67
CA THR A 15 -17.88 2.12 3.08
C THR A 15 -17.15 1.82 1.78
N CYS A 16 -17.33 2.68 0.77
CA CYS A 16 -16.72 2.56 -0.56
C CYS A 16 -15.20 2.36 -0.49
N GLU A 17 -14.68 1.31 -1.11
CA GLU A 17 -13.26 0.91 -1.09
C GLU A 17 -12.31 1.87 -1.83
N ALA A 18 -12.84 2.75 -2.68
CA ALA A 18 -12.06 3.76 -3.39
C ALA A 18 -11.92 5.06 -2.59
N CYS A 19 -13.04 5.66 -2.18
CA CYS A 19 -13.02 6.97 -1.52
C CYS A 19 -12.92 6.89 0.02
N TRP A 20 -13.32 5.77 0.63
CA TRP A 20 -13.43 5.58 2.08
C TRP A 20 -14.28 6.66 2.78
N ARG A 21 -15.29 7.19 2.08
CA ARG A 21 -16.16 8.28 2.59
C ARG A 21 -17.63 7.92 2.46
N GLU A 22 -18.06 7.58 1.24
CA GLU A 22 -19.46 7.28 0.93
C GLU A 22 -19.80 5.82 1.21
N PRO A 23 -21.07 5.49 1.50
CA PRO A 23 -21.52 4.12 1.66
C PRO A 23 -21.41 3.33 0.34
N VAL A 24 -21.34 2.01 0.47
CA VAL A 24 -21.36 1.11 -0.69
C VAL A 24 -22.76 1.11 -1.32
N GLN A 25 -22.80 1.23 -2.65
CA GLN A 25 -24.02 1.26 -3.45
C GLN A 25 -23.93 0.36 -4.70
N ALA A 26 -22.74 -0.09 -5.06
CA ALA A 26 -22.50 -0.93 -6.22
C ALA A 26 -21.36 -1.93 -5.95
N ALA A 27 -21.49 -3.12 -6.53
CA ALA A 27 -20.45 -4.12 -6.58
C ALA A 27 -19.86 -4.17 -7.99
N ARG A 28 -18.53 -4.16 -8.11
CA ARG A 28 -17.82 -4.32 -9.38
C ARG A 28 -17.02 -5.61 -9.34
N THR A 29 -17.32 -6.55 -10.25
CA THR A 29 -16.49 -7.75 -10.41
C THR A 29 -15.22 -7.41 -11.18
N ALA A 30 -14.06 -7.55 -10.55
CA ALA A 30 -12.76 -7.40 -11.19
C ALA A 30 -12.40 -8.66 -11.98
N SER A 31 -11.71 -8.50 -13.12
CA SER A 31 -11.33 -9.61 -14.00
C SER A 31 -10.14 -10.44 -13.47
N ARG A 32 -9.42 -9.94 -12.45
CA ARG A 32 -8.29 -10.61 -11.80
C ARG A 32 -8.68 -11.08 -10.39
N GLY A 33 -9.15 -12.31 -10.29
CA GLY A 33 -9.47 -12.97 -9.02
C GLY A 33 -10.93 -12.78 -8.60
N ALA A 34 -11.45 -13.74 -7.84
CA ALA A 34 -12.85 -13.83 -7.40
C ALA A 34 -13.30 -12.71 -6.43
N ARG A 35 -12.61 -11.56 -6.40
CA ARG A 35 -12.90 -10.44 -5.52
C ARG A 35 -13.84 -9.46 -6.24
N ARG A 36 -14.89 -9.06 -5.51
CA ARG A 36 -15.77 -7.95 -5.90
C ARG A 36 -15.28 -6.69 -5.18
N ASP A 37 -15.19 -5.58 -5.91
CA ASP A 37 -14.96 -4.26 -5.33
C ASP A 37 -16.30 -3.70 -4.87
N LEU A 38 -16.35 -3.15 -3.66
CA LEU A 38 -17.55 -2.54 -3.10
C LEU A 38 -17.39 -1.01 -3.12
N LEU A 39 -18.19 -0.34 -3.95
CA LEU A 39 -18.01 1.06 -4.34
C LEU A 39 -19.30 1.87 -4.15
N CYS A 40 -19.17 3.19 -3.99
CA CYS A 40 -20.30 4.11 -4.20
C CYS A 40 -20.57 4.27 -5.71
N ALA A 41 -21.76 4.75 -6.07
CA ALA A 41 -22.18 4.88 -7.47
C ALA A 41 -21.19 5.71 -8.30
N SER A 42 -20.78 6.86 -7.77
CA SER A 42 -19.84 7.77 -8.45
C SER A 42 -18.47 7.15 -8.68
N CYS A 43 -17.94 6.37 -7.72
CA CYS A 43 -16.66 5.70 -7.87
C CYS A 43 -16.71 4.53 -8.85
N ALA A 44 -17.85 3.83 -8.89
CA ALA A 44 -18.07 2.74 -9.83
C ALA A 44 -18.14 3.25 -11.27
N GLU A 45 -18.91 4.31 -11.52
CA GLU A 45 -19.08 4.93 -12.84
C GLU A 45 -17.79 5.51 -13.40
N GLN A 46 -17.01 6.20 -12.56
CA GLN A 46 -15.74 6.81 -12.96
C GLN A 46 -14.57 5.82 -13.03
N GLY A 47 -14.80 4.56 -12.65
CA GLY A 47 -13.77 3.52 -12.73
C GLY A 47 -12.61 3.72 -11.76
N TYR A 48 -12.83 4.35 -10.60
CA TYR A 48 -11.75 4.55 -9.62
C TYR A 48 -11.21 3.21 -9.12
N PRO A 49 -9.88 3.08 -8.95
CA PRO A 49 -9.28 1.89 -8.35
C PRO A 49 -9.57 1.84 -6.84
N VAL A 50 -9.65 0.63 -6.30
CA VAL A 50 -9.75 0.44 -4.85
C VAL A 50 -8.42 0.81 -4.19
N ARG A 51 -8.46 1.40 -3.00
CA ARG A 51 -7.23 1.84 -2.33
C ARG A 51 -6.24 0.71 -2.06
N VAL A 52 -6.72 -0.52 -1.88
CA VAL A 52 -5.86 -1.70 -1.67
C VAL A 52 -5.01 -2.02 -2.90
N GLU A 53 -5.48 -1.68 -4.11
CA GLU A 53 -4.66 -1.79 -5.32
C GLU A 53 -3.61 -0.69 -5.40
N LEU A 54 -3.92 0.51 -4.89
CA LEU A 54 -2.97 1.63 -4.84
C LEU A 54 -1.95 1.49 -3.71
N PHE A 55 -2.36 0.91 -2.58
CA PHE A 55 -1.55 0.74 -1.38
C PHE A 55 -1.71 -0.70 -0.89
N PRO A 56 -0.97 -1.66 -1.48
CA PRO A 56 -1.00 -3.04 -1.04
C PRO A 56 -0.64 -3.09 0.46
N PRO A 57 -1.37 -3.84 1.31
CA PRO A 57 -1.22 -3.83 2.76
C PRO A 57 0.17 -4.28 3.27
N LEU A 58 1.01 -4.82 2.38
CA LEU A 58 2.39 -5.20 2.67
C LEU A 58 3.42 -4.23 2.04
N GLY A 59 2.99 -3.10 1.47
CA GLY A 59 3.87 -2.17 0.74
C GLY A 59 4.48 -2.78 -0.52
N VAL A 60 3.95 -3.92 -0.98
CA VAL A 60 4.49 -4.69 -2.10
C VAL A 60 3.93 -4.13 -3.40
N TYR A 61 4.53 -3.06 -3.88
CA TYR A 61 4.31 -2.55 -5.24
C TYR A 61 5.01 -3.47 -6.24
N GLY A 62 4.28 -4.04 -7.18
CA GLY A 62 4.89 -4.66 -8.36
C GLY A 62 5.48 -6.06 -8.18
N LEU A 63 4.99 -6.89 -7.25
CA LEU A 63 5.13 -8.33 -7.47
C LEU A 63 4.22 -8.72 -8.64
N THR A 64 4.81 -8.77 -9.83
CA THR A 64 4.33 -9.65 -10.88
C THR A 64 4.14 -11.03 -10.25
N TRP A 65 3.05 -11.72 -10.58
CA TRP A 65 2.77 -13.08 -10.09
C TRP A 65 3.87 -14.10 -10.45
N ASP A 66 4.88 -13.68 -11.20
CA ASP A 66 6.11 -14.42 -11.41
C ASP A 66 6.83 -14.67 -10.08
N ARG A 67 7.08 -15.95 -9.82
CA ARG A 67 7.91 -16.41 -8.71
C ARG A 67 9.27 -15.72 -8.80
N VAL A 68 9.55 -14.80 -7.89
CA VAL A 68 10.91 -14.35 -7.62
C VAL A 68 11.66 -15.57 -7.10
N THR A 69 12.52 -16.16 -7.93
CA THR A 69 13.45 -17.18 -7.49
C THR A 69 14.32 -16.56 -6.41
N MET A 70 14.34 -17.18 -5.22
CA MET A 70 15.22 -16.82 -4.11
C MET A 70 16.67 -17.24 -4.44
N GLU A 71 17.17 -16.85 -5.61
CA GLU A 71 18.59 -16.95 -5.91
C GLU A 71 19.36 -16.05 -4.94
N LYS A 72 20.66 -16.34 -4.77
CA LYS A 72 21.56 -15.59 -3.90
C LYS A 72 21.41 -14.10 -4.17
N HIS A 73 20.82 -13.36 -3.21
CA HIS A 73 20.70 -11.90 -3.29
C HIS A 73 22.07 -11.36 -3.68
N ARG A 74 22.16 -10.76 -4.87
CA ARG A 74 23.38 -10.07 -5.30
C ARG A 74 23.55 -8.95 -4.29
N ASN A 75 24.50 -9.12 -3.38
CA ASN A 75 24.80 -8.20 -2.29
C ASN A 75 24.85 -6.78 -2.89
N PRO A 76 23.78 -5.97 -2.76
CA PRO A 76 23.84 -4.62 -3.26
C PRO A 76 24.85 -3.97 -2.34
N GLY A 77 25.95 -3.47 -2.91
CA GLY A 77 27.00 -2.87 -2.10
C GLY A 77 26.46 -1.79 -1.15
N TYR A 78 27.35 -1.23 -0.34
CA TYR A 78 26.97 -0.10 0.51
C TYR A 78 26.26 0.98 -0.33
N PRO A 79 25.11 1.51 0.10
CA PRO A 79 24.39 2.54 -0.63
C PRO A 79 25.34 3.71 -0.94
N GLU A 80 25.26 4.25 -2.15
CA GLU A 80 26.07 5.41 -2.51
C GLU A 80 25.82 6.54 -1.51
N GLN A 81 26.90 7.09 -0.95
CA GLN A 81 26.77 8.25 -0.08
C GLN A 81 26.24 9.43 -0.90
N PRO A 82 25.42 10.30 -0.28
CA PRO A 82 24.98 11.52 -0.95
C PRO A 82 26.20 12.34 -1.39
N PRO A 83 26.10 13.12 -2.48
CA PRO A 83 27.23 13.87 -3.04
C PRO A 83 27.84 14.90 -2.09
N ASN A 84 27.15 15.23 -1.00
CA ASN A 84 27.67 16.06 0.08
C ASN A 84 27.30 15.41 1.44
N PRO A 85 28.09 14.43 1.90
CA PRO A 85 27.96 13.92 3.25
C PRO A 85 28.49 15.04 4.14
N GLY A 86 27.62 15.62 4.96
CA GLY A 86 27.95 16.74 5.83
C GLY A 86 29.19 16.49 6.72
N PRO A 87 29.60 17.49 7.50
CA PRO A 87 30.82 17.42 8.30
C PRO A 87 30.85 16.17 9.20
N PRO A 88 32.04 15.57 9.39
CA PRO A 88 32.18 14.36 10.21
C PRO A 88 31.67 14.62 11.63
N LEU A 89 30.97 13.62 12.18
CA LEU A 89 30.50 13.69 13.56
C LEU A 89 31.68 13.77 14.53
N PRO A 90 31.59 14.59 15.60
CA PRO A 90 32.63 14.67 16.61
C PRO A 90 32.85 13.32 17.29
N SER A 91 34.12 12.96 17.51
CA SER A 91 34.54 11.80 18.28
C SER A 91 34.97 12.21 19.69
N PRO A 92 34.57 11.50 20.77
CA PRO A 92 33.67 10.34 20.77
C PRO A 92 32.20 10.73 20.50
N ALA A 93 31.40 9.76 20.05
CA ALA A 93 29.97 9.95 19.90
C ALA A 93 29.37 10.47 21.22
N PRO A 94 28.42 11.43 21.17
CA PRO A 94 27.79 11.95 22.37
C PRO A 94 27.09 10.81 23.12
N THR A 95 27.38 10.65 24.41
CA THR A 95 26.70 9.68 25.26
C THR A 95 25.20 9.99 25.27
N PRO A 96 24.33 9.04 24.90
CA PRO A 96 22.89 9.25 24.99
C PRO A 96 22.53 9.59 26.43
N THR A 97 22.01 10.80 26.65
CA THR A 97 21.52 11.22 27.97
C THR A 97 20.18 10.52 28.21
N PRO A 98 20.02 9.71 29.28
CA PRO A 98 18.75 9.04 29.55
C PRO A 98 17.59 10.05 29.56
N GLY A 99 16.60 9.83 28.69
CA GLY A 99 15.39 10.66 28.62
C GLY A 99 15.40 11.81 27.60
N ARG A 100 16.47 12.03 26.83
CA ARG A 100 16.46 13.03 25.74
C ARG A 100 16.58 12.34 24.36
N PRO A 101 15.54 12.40 23.51
CA PRO A 101 15.66 11.89 22.15
C PRO A 101 16.67 12.73 21.35
N PRO A 102 17.44 12.11 20.44
CA PRO A 102 18.31 12.85 19.53
C PRO A 102 17.45 13.73 18.63
N VAL A 103 17.86 14.99 18.50
CA VAL A 103 17.33 15.95 17.52
C VAL A 103 18.07 15.83 16.20
#